data_AF-S7J3E9-F1
#
_entry.id   AF-S7J3E9-F1
#
_cell.length_a   1.000
_cell.length_b   1.000
_cell.length_c   1.000
_cell.angle_alpha   90.00
_cell.angle_beta   90.00
_cell.angle_gamma   90.00
#
_symmetry.space_group_name_H-M   'P 1'
#
loop_
_entity.id
_entity.type
_entity.pdbx_description
1 polymer ?
#
loop_
_entity_poly.entity_id
_entity_poly.type
_entity_poly.pdbx_seq_one_letter_code
_entity_poly.pdbx_strand_id
1 'polypeptide(L)'
;MNTMKIYKCYQVYGYKEAFFWQPLKTHPYNWDEITVQLPEGAELVKTEFGSHAVKLANGHLCTHLFTDWQKDCVVPYLVDTDPTNPKKVHRILLDIVQEGDTDEMD
;
A
#
# COMPACT_ATOMS: atom_id res chain seq x y z
N MET A 1 7.65 7.84 -14.13
CA MET A 1 6.63 7.04 -13.42
C MET A 1 7.20 6.77 -12.04
N ASN A 2 6.54 7.23 -10.97
CA ASN A 2 7.03 6.99 -9.61
C ASN A 2 6.40 5.71 -9.08
N THR A 3 7.21 4.76 -8.63
CA THR A 3 6.75 3.45 -8.16
C THR A 3 7.29 3.17 -6.77
N MET A 4 6.64 2.28 -6.04
CA MET A 4 7.15 1.83 -4.75
C MET A 4 6.86 0.35 -4.51
N LYS A 5 7.68 -0.25 -3.65
CA LYS A 5 7.49 -1.62 -3.17
C LYS A 5 6.57 -1.61 -1.95
N ILE A 6 5.60 -2.51 -1.95
CA ILE A 6 4.72 -2.87 -0.84
C ILE A 6 4.70 -4.39 -0.70
N TYR A 7 4.01 -4.91 0.31
CA TYR A 7 3.97 -6.34 0.59
C TYR A 7 2.54 -6.83 0.67
N LYS A 8 2.22 -7.87 -0.09
CA LYS A 8 0.96 -8.59 -0.02
C LYS A 8 1.11 -9.80 0.88
N CYS A 9 0.20 -9.95 1.82
CA CYS A 9 0.16 -11.06 2.77
C CYS A 9 -1.07 -11.93 2.51
N TYR A 10 -0.90 -13.25 2.38
CA TYR A 10 -1.97 -14.20 2.01
C TYR A 10 -2.68 -14.87 3.20
N GLN A 11 -2.36 -14.48 4.43
CA GLN A 11 -3.00 -15.03 5.63
C GLN A 11 -2.99 -13.97 6.73
N VAL A 12 -3.96 -13.06 6.73
CA VAL A 12 -4.14 -12.12 7.85
C VAL A 12 -5.40 -12.52 8.60
N TYR A 13 -5.40 -12.49 9.93
CA TYR A 13 -6.56 -12.84 10.77
C TYR A 13 -7.90 -12.33 10.19
N GLY A 14 -8.73 -13.25 9.69
CA GLY A 14 -10.06 -12.94 9.12
C GLY A 14 -10.09 -12.52 7.65
N TYR A 15 -8.95 -12.38 6.97
CA TYR A 15 -8.84 -11.96 5.57
C TYR A 15 -7.92 -12.87 4.76
N LYS A 16 -8.30 -13.11 3.49
CA LYS A 16 -7.48 -13.94 2.58
C LYS A 16 -6.22 -13.22 2.10
N GLU A 17 -6.27 -11.91 1.90
CA GLU A 17 -5.15 -11.12 1.38
C GLU A 17 -5.17 -9.71 1.97
N ALA A 18 -4.01 -9.12 2.29
CA ALA A 18 -3.91 -7.70 2.68
C ALA A 18 -2.54 -7.10 2.35
N PHE A 19 -2.50 -5.79 2.16
CA PHE A 19 -1.28 -5.04 1.82
C PHE A 19 -0.68 -4.29 2.99
N PHE A 20 0.65 -4.26 3.04
CA PHE A 20 1.43 -3.63 4.08
C PHE A 20 2.62 -2.87 3.50
N TRP A 21 3.07 -1.84 4.22
CA TRP A 21 4.31 -1.16 3.91
C TRP A 21 5.55 -2.05 4.07
N GLN A 22 5.48 -3.04 4.96
CA GLN A 22 6.56 -3.97 5.26
C GLN A 22 6.00 -5.28 5.87
N PRO A 23 6.71 -6.41 5.76
CA PRO A 23 6.32 -7.65 6.43
C PRO A 23 6.25 -7.48 7.95
N LEU A 24 5.25 -8.09 8.58
CA LEU A 24 5.15 -8.18 10.03
C LEU A 24 6.08 -9.28 10.57
N LYS A 25 6.89 -8.95 11.57
CA LYS A 25 7.84 -9.90 12.19
C LYS A 25 7.19 -10.89 13.16
N THR A 26 5.91 -10.71 13.49
CA THR A 26 5.27 -11.39 14.61
C THR A 26 4.74 -12.77 14.28
N HIS A 27 4.55 -13.10 12.99
CA HIS A 27 3.99 -14.37 12.55
C HIS A 27 4.62 -14.78 11.21
N PRO A 28 4.79 -16.10 10.95
CA PRO A 28 5.31 -16.60 9.68
C PRO A 28 4.18 -16.58 8.63
N TYR A 29 3.80 -15.38 8.20
CA TYR A 29 2.90 -15.23 7.06
C TYR A 29 3.67 -15.34 5.74
N ASN A 30 2.96 -15.71 4.68
CA ASN A 30 3.49 -15.68 3.32
C ASN A 30 3.36 -14.26 2.77
N TRP A 31 4.48 -13.72 2.29
CA TRP A 31 4.61 -12.36 1.80
C TRP A 31 5.13 -12.34 0.37
N ASP A 32 4.39 -11.70 -0.53
CA ASP A 32 4.92 -11.30 -1.84
C ASP A 32 5.30 -9.82 -1.80
N GLU A 33 6.44 -9.50 -2.39
CA GLU A 33 6.79 -8.12 -2.69
C GLU A 33 6.07 -7.69 -3.97
N ILE A 34 5.43 -6.53 -3.95
CA ILE A 34 4.66 -6.01 -5.09
C ILE A 34 5.09 -4.59 -5.38
N THR A 35 5.23 -4.26 -6.65
CA THR A 35 5.49 -2.89 -7.09
C THR A 35 4.18 -2.23 -7.50
N VAL A 36 3.90 -1.08 -6.89
CA VAL A 36 2.73 -0.25 -7.20
C VAL A 36 3.14 1.09 -7.79
N GLN A 37 2.28 1.64 -8.62
CA GLN A 37 2.41 2.99 -9.12
C GLN A 37 1.88 4.01 -8.10
N LEU A 38 2.67 5.06 -7.86
CA LEU A 38 2.24 6.19 -7.05
C LEU A 38 1.48 7.22 -7.90
N PRO A 39 0.54 7.97 -7.29
CA PRO A 39 -0.13 9.09 -7.94
C PRO A 39 0.86 10.12 -8.46
N GLU A 40 0.48 10.87 -9.48
CA GLU A 40 1.32 11.93 -10.04
C GLU A 40 1.70 12.97 -8.96
N GLY A 41 2.98 13.35 -8.93
CA GLY A 41 3.53 14.28 -7.95
C GLY A 41 3.59 13.74 -6.52
N ALA A 42 3.24 12.48 -6.27
CA ALA A 42 3.41 11.85 -4.98
C ALA A 42 4.85 11.34 -4.80
N GLU A 43 5.33 11.35 -3.55
CA GLU A 43 6.69 10.96 -3.17
C GLU A 43 6.66 9.97 -2.00
N LEU A 44 7.55 8.98 -2.03
CA LEU A 44 7.79 8.10 -0.90
C LEU A 44 8.66 8.82 0.14
N VAL A 45 8.19 8.86 1.38
CA VAL A 45 8.88 9.52 2.49
C VAL A 45 8.95 8.60 3.72
N LYS A 46 9.77 8.99 4.68
CA LYS A 46 9.80 8.38 6.02
C LYS A 46 9.18 9.34 7.03
N THR A 47 8.35 8.83 7.93
CA THR A 47 7.87 9.60 9.07
C THR A 47 8.99 9.85 10.08
N GLU A 48 8.76 10.72 11.06
CA GLU A 48 9.71 10.97 12.16
C GLU A 48 10.05 9.69 12.96
N PHE A 49 9.17 8.69 12.92
CA PHE A 49 9.36 7.38 13.55
C PHE A 49 10.01 6.33 12.62
N GLY A 50 10.43 6.72 11.41
CA GLY A 50 11.07 5.83 10.43
C GLY A 50 10.11 4.94 9.64
N SER A 51 8.80 5.06 9.85
CA SER A 51 7.77 4.33 9.09
C SER A 51 7.66 4.87 7.67
N HIS A 52 7.30 4.01 6.72
CA HIS A 52 6.99 4.46 5.36
C HIS A 52 5.70 5.28 5.32
N ALA A 53 5.66 6.29 4.47
CA ALA A 53 4.49 7.09 4.16
C ALA A 53 4.59 7.63 2.73
N VAL A 54 3.46 8.04 2.15
CA VAL A 54 3.41 8.70 0.83
C VAL A 54 2.94 10.13 1.02
N LYS A 55 3.73 11.09 0.52
CA LYS A 55 3.32 12.50 0.46
C LYS A 55 2.70 12.77 -0.90
N LEU A 56 1.43 13.13 -0.94
CA LEU A 56 0.71 13.47 -2.16
C LEU A 56 1.10 14.87 -2.68
N ALA A 57 0.80 15.16 -3.95
CA ALA A 57 1.09 16.44 -4.58
C ALA A 57 0.44 17.65 -3.87
N ASN A 58 -0.70 17.44 -3.21
CA ASN A 58 -1.38 18.45 -2.38
C ASN A 58 -0.73 18.65 -1.00
N GLY A 59 0.36 17.93 -0.69
CA GLY A 59 1.09 17.98 0.57
C GLY A 59 0.55 17.07 1.66
N HIS A 60 -0.58 16.39 1.45
CA HIS A 60 -1.14 15.46 2.42
C HIS A 60 -0.24 14.22 2.57
N LEU A 61 -0.04 13.79 3.81
CA LEU A 61 0.83 12.67 4.18
C LEU A 61 0.00 11.42 4.51
N CYS A 62 -0.03 10.46 3.59
CA CYS A 62 -0.65 9.15 3.79
C CYS A 62 0.30 8.22 4.55
N THR A 63 0.07 8.07 5.86
CA THR A 63 0.85 7.18 6.75
C THR A 63 0.37 5.72 6.73
N HIS A 64 -0.83 5.48 6.22
CA HIS A 64 -1.47 4.16 6.19
C HIS A 64 -1.68 3.68 4.77
N LEU A 65 -1.48 2.37 4.57
CA LEU A 65 -1.85 1.65 3.36
C LEU A 65 -3.08 0.80 3.69
N PHE A 66 -4.10 0.87 2.84
CA PHE A 66 -5.33 0.13 3.03
C PHE A 66 -5.52 -0.92 1.95
N THR A 67 -6.39 -1.88 2.24
CA THR A 67 -6.73 -2.99 1.34
C THR A 67 -8.20 -2.89 0.98
N ASP A 68 -8.51 -2.88 -0.32
CA ASP A 68 -9.86 -2.97 -0.85
C ASP A 68 -10.12 -4.38 -1.38
N TRP A 69 -11.03 -5.11 -0.74
CA TRP A 69 -11.49 -6.40 -1.24
C TRP A 69 -12.63 -6.19 -2.23
N GLN A 70 -12.32 -6.30 -3.51
CA GLN A 70 -13.32 -6.31 -4.57
C GLN A 70 -13.68 -7.75 -4.93
N LYS A 71 -14.73 -7.91 -5.73
CA LYS A 71 -15.30 -9.23 -6.05
C LYS A 71 -14.26 -10.19 -6.64
N ASP A 72 -13.41 -9.67 -7.52
CA ASP A 72 -12.49 -10.47 -8.34
C ASP A 72 -11.01 -10.10 -8.12
N CYS A 73 -10.71 -9.13 -7.26
CA CYS A 73 -9.35 -8.69 -6.97
C CYS A 73 -9.21 -8.00 -5.60
N VAL A 74 -7.98 -7.88 -5.12
CA VAL A 74 -7.64 -7.18 -3.88
C VAL A 74 -6.68 -6.05 -4.24
N VAL A 75 -7.03 -4.80 -3.92
CA VAL A 75 -6.33 -3.61 -4.41
C VAL A 75 -5.78 -2.77 -3.25
N PRO A 76 -4.50 -2.37 -3.29
CA PRO A 76 -3.95 -1.44 -2.31
C PRO A 76 -4.45 -0.03 -2.59
N TYR A 77 -4.74 0.76 -1.55
CA TYR A 77 -5.16 2.14 -1.74
C TYR A 77 -4.68 3.08 -0.64
N LEU A 78 -4.53 4.35 -1.00
CA LEU A 78 -4.28 5.46 -0.09
C LEU A 78 -5.57 6.24 0.15
N VAL A 79 -5.61 6.93 1.28
CA VAL A 79 -6.71 7.84 1.59
C VAL A 79 -6.17 9.25 1.57
N ASP A 80 -6.75 10.09 0.72
CA ASP A 80 -6.55 11.52 0.74
C ASP A 80 -7.67 12.20 1.53
N THR A 81 -7.36 12.62 2.75
CA THR A 81 -8.22 13.47 3.57
C THR A 81 -7.77 14.90 3.32
N ASP A 82 -8.33 15.52 2.29
CA ASP A 82 -8.05 16.92 1.95
C ASP A 82 -8.11 17.77 3.24
N PRO A 83 -6.99 18.36 3.69
CA PRO A 83 -6.94 19.07 4.97
C PRO A 83 -7.84 20.32 4.94
N THR A 84 -8.21 20.81 3.75
CA THR A 84 -9.11 21.95 3.57
C THR A 84 -10.58 21.55 3.60
N ASN A 85 -10.89 20.27 3.39
CA ASN A 85 -12.24 19.74 3.47
C ASN A 85 -12.25 18.28 3.98
N PRO A 86 -12.19 18.06 5.31
CA PRO A 86 -12.06 16.72 5.89
C PRO A 86 -13.27 15.81 5.66
N LYS A 87 -14.41 16.35 5.19
CA LYS A 87 -15.57 15.54 4.77
C LYS A 87 -15.38 14.90 3.40
N LYS A 88 -14.41 15.39 2.62
CA LYS A 88 -14.09 14.92 1.29
C LYS A 88 -12.91 13.95 1.37
N VAL A 89 -13.26 12.68 1.59
CA VAL A 89 -12.28 11.59 1.67
C VAL A 89 -12.16 10.96 0.30
N HIS A 90 -10.97 11.00 -0.28
CA HIS A 90 -10.69 10.46 -1.61
C HIS A 90 -9.95 9.12 -1.55
N ARG A 91 -10.64 8.09 -2.05
CA ARG A 91 -10.14 6.77 -2.48
C ARG A 91 -9.05 6.89 -3.55
N ILE A 92 -7.77 6.66 -3.27
CA ILE A 92 -6.75 6.57 -4.34
C ILE A 92 -6.27 5.13 -4.47
N LEU A 93 -6.83 4.40 -5.43
CA LEU A 93 -6.40 3.05 -5.74
C LEU A 93 -5.00 3.08 -6.35
N LEU A 94 -4.14 2.15 -5.96
CA LEU A 94 -2.79 2.02 -6.47
C LEU A 94 -2.73 0.86 -7.45
N ASP A 95 -2.31 1.15 -8.68
CA ASP A 95 -2.15 0.14 -9.71
C ASP A 95 -0.94 -0.74 -9.40
N ILE A 96 -1.14 -2.06 -9.42
CA ILE A 96 -0.06 -3.04 -9.33
C ILE A 96 0.59 -3.13 -10.72
N VAL A 97 1.87 -2.80 -10.80
CA VAL A 97 2.62 -2.80 -12.06
C VAL A 97 3.54 -4.03 -12.21
N GLN A 98 3.86 -4.69 -11.09
CA GLN A 98 4.59 -5.95 -11.07
C GLN A 98 4.28 -6.69 -9.77
N GLU A 99 3.92 -7.96 -9.88
CA GLU A 99 3.92 -8.90 -8.76
C GLU A 99 5.32 -9.53 -8.71
N GLY A 100 5.92 -9.59 -7.53
CA GLY A 100 7.19 -10.27 -7.36
C GLY A 100 7.01 -11.77 -7.59
N ASP A 101 7.90 -12.37 -8.37
CA ASP A 101 7.98 -13.82 -8.47
C ASP A 101 8.38 -14.36 -7.10
N THR A 102 7.45 -15.02 -6.41
CA THR A 102 7.83 -16.03 -5.42
C THR A 102 8.36 -17.21 -6.23
N ASP A 103 9.66 -17.21 -6.50
CA ASP A 103 10.38 -18.38 -7.00
C ASP A 103 10.14 -19.53 -5.99
N GLU A 104 9.13 -20.35 -6.25
CA GLU A 104 9.21 -21.77 -5.94
C GLU A 104 10.28 -22.36 -6.85
N MET A 105 11.53 -22.40 -6.38
CA MET A 105 12.53 -23.30 -6.94
C MET A 105 13.30 -24.02 -5.84
N ASP A 106 12.92 -25.30 -5.73
CA ASP A 106 13.54 -26.50 -5.11
C ASP A 106 13.56 -26.68 -3.58
#